data_AF-A0A8B6FFZ9-F1
#
_entry.id   AF-A0A8B6FFZ9-F1
#
_cell.length_a   1.000
_cell.length_b   1.000
_cell.length_c   1.000
_cell.angle_alpha   90.00
_cell.angle_beta   90.00
_cell.angle_gamma   90.00
#
_symmetry.space_group_name_H-M   'P 1'
#
loop_
_entity.id
_entity.type
_entity.pdbx_description
1 polymer ?
#
loop_
_entity_poly.entity_id
_entity_poly.type
_entity_poly.pdbx_seq_one_letter_code
_entity_poly.pdbx_strand_id
1 'polypeptide(L)'
;MVLKKKKGGKKKKLTSGKSIEKDEPGEIDPGTLISVTNPDGTVDLKEKDGGKKKKKGKKKKKKVSLADKKLEKLEKETEKLKKEKPSFRLFIYEMDKWLKSNAVRIQQLFKTYDYEGECMLTYDEFKSGMFDLEIPCSEVQCHLLAKLLDNENSEEIDYTELHKGLNYAIEVEEMEQEEEEMEKVLDVTKRDLDHCRSCKMAVIQPPGIPFCRDVSINLICITFKNTSKHPSHINVTANGYTTIYSLIQMIIQDTGIASTKLSIFRDDRRVAESRIEEDTELRELWGDTMDEPDEIDLYYDYRVEFTECPILLCDYYFVDLDN
;
A
#
# COMPACT_ATOMS: atom_id res chain seq x y z
N MET A 1 -60.30 -43.41 -20.45
CA MET A 1 -58.90 -43.70 -20.85
C MET A 1 -58.14 -44.01 -19.56
N VAL A 2 -57.62 -45.23 -19.32
CA VAL A 2 -56.45 -45.87 -19.98
C VAL A 2 -55.17 -45.07 -19.66
N LEU A 3 -54.49 -45.31 -18.52
CA LEU A 3 -53.54 -46.42 -18.19
C LEU A 3 -52.08 -46.17 -18.64
N LYS A 4 -51.15 -45.86 -17.70
CA LYS A 4 -50.10 -46.80 -17.21
C LYS A 4 -49.09 -46.19 -16.22
N LYS A 5 -48.37 -47.08 -15.51
CA LYS A 5 -47.27 -46.81 -14.56
C LYS A 5 -45.89 -47.08 -15.20
N LYS A 6 -44.85 -46.40 -14.71
CA LYS A 6 -43.50 -46.92 -14.33
C LYS A 6 -42.67 -45.74 -13.77
N LYS A 7 -41.94 -45.76 -12.65
CA LYS A 7 -40.96 -46.72 -12.05
C LYS A 7 -39.69 -46.94 -12.88
N GLY A 8 -38.55 -46.44 -12.39
CA GLY A 8 -37.21 -46.82 -12.86
C GLY A 8 -36.09 -45.90 -12.36
N GLY A 9 -35.51 -46.17 -11.19
CA GLY A 9 -34.26 -45.52 -10.74
C GLY A 9 -33.03 -46.39 -10.97
N LYS A 10 -31.84 -45.78 -11.09
CA LYS A 10 -30.55 -46.51 -11.15
C LYS A 10 -29.39 -45.70 -10.57
N LYS A 11 -28.75 -46.21 -9.52
CA LYS A 11 -27.43 -45.74 -9.04
C LYS A 11 -26.32 -46.29 -9.94
N LYS A 12 -25.33 -45.46 -10.30
CA LYS A 12 -23.92 -45.74 -10.67
C LYS A 12 -23.36 -44.50 -11.39
N LYS A 13 -22.08 -44.13 -11.29
CA LYS A 13 -20.94 -44.71 -10.55
C LYS A 13 -19.96 -43.57 -10.21
N LEU A 14 -19.47 -43.50 -8.98
CA LEU A 14 -18.28 -42.71 -8.63
C LEU A 14 -17.08 -43.66 -8.53
N THR A 15 -15.98 -43.27 -9.16
CA THR A 15 -14.64 -43.88 -9.10
C THR A 15 -13.66 -42.73 -9.36
N SER A 16 -12.85 -42.29 -8.40
CA SER A 16 -11.56 -42.91 -8.04
C SER A 16 -10.69 -43.16 -9.29
N GLY A 17 -9.67 -42.37 -9.62
CA GLY A 17 -9.00 -41.27 -8.91
C GLY A 17 -7.52 -41.59 -8.67
N LYS A 18 -6.66 -40.58 -8.53
CA LYS A 18 -5.28 -40.79 -8.04
C LYS A 18 -4.68 -39.55 -7.40
N SER A 19 -4.38 -39.64 -6.12
CA SER A 19 -3.46 -38.77 -5.39
C SER A 19 -2.01 -39.20 -5.66
N ILE A 20 -1.06 -38.28 -5.53
CA ILE A 20 0.36 -38.54 -5.33
C ILE A 20 0.79 -37.70 -4.11
N GLU A 21 1.73 -38.22 -3.33
CA GLU A 21 2.05 -37.76 -1.98
C GLU A 21 2.67 -36.35 -1.88
N LYS A 22 2.54 -35.76 -0.69
CA LYS A 22 3.47 -34.75 -0.16
C LYS A 22 4.58 -35.48 0.59
N ASP A 23 5.81 -35.02 0.44
CA ASP A 23 6.88 -35.21 1.44
C ASP A 23 7.50 -33.85 1.76
N GLU A 24 7.58 -33.51 3.03
CA GLU A 24 8.54 -32.53 3.58
C GLU A 24 9.78 -33.33 4.04
N PRO A 25 10.97 -32.71 4.17
CA PRO A 25 11.27 -32.14 5.49
C PRO A 25 12.25 -30.94 5.50
N GLY A 26 12.27 -30.23 6.64
CA GLY A 26 13.55 -29.78 7.23
C GLY A 26 13.75 -28.28 7.42
N GLU A 27 13.62 -27.82 8.66
CA GLU A 27 14.25 -26.58 9.14
C GLU A 27 15.78 -26.78 9.27
N ILE A 28 16.60 -25.86 8.75
CA ILE A 28 17.93 -25.52 9.30
C ILE A 28 18.21 -24.03 9.02
N ASP A 29 18.67 -23.33 10.06
CA ASP A 29 19.24 -21.98 10.04
C ASP A 29 20.35 -21.91 11.15
N PRO A 30 21.24 -20.91 11.23
CA PRO A 30 22.09 -20.33 10.19
C PRO A 30 23.62 -20.56 10.40
N GLY A 31 24.38 -20.48 9.30
CA GLY A 31 25.70 -19.81 9.26
C GLY A 31 26.99 -20.59 9.60
N THR A 32 28.10 -19.83 9.62
CA THR A 32 29.47 -20.17 10.11
C THR A 32 30.53 -20.70 9.10
N LEU A 33 31.25 -19.72 8.50
CA LEU A 33 32.71 -19.66 8.28
C LEU A 33 33.48 -20.43 7.16
N ILE A 34 34.50 -19.70 6.66
CA ILE A 34 35.85 -20.13 6.22
C ILE A 34 36.01 -20.87 4.87
N SER A 35 36.23 -20.05 3.84
CA SER A 35 37.34 -20.07 2.87
C SER A 35 38.36 -21.23 2.86
N VAL A 36 38.88 -21.54 1.65
CA VAL A 36 40.28 -21.27 1.25
C VAL A 36 40.42 -21.33 -0.29
N THR A 37 41.43 -20.65 -0.84
CA THR A 37 41.68 -20.49 -2.29
C THR A 37 42.85 -21.36 -2.80
N ASN A 38 42.97 -21.43 -4.13
CA ASN A 38 44.21 -21.69 -4.90
C ASN A 38 44.79 -23.14 -4.91
N PRO A 39 45.67 -23.48 -5.89
CA PRO A 39 45.77 -23.00 -7.27
C PRO A 39 45.93 -24.13 -8.33
N ASP A 40 46.15 -23.72 -9.59
CA ASP A 40 46.54 -24.56 -10.73
C ASP A 40 47.90 -25.28 -10.54
N GLY A 41 48.12 -26.40 -11.24
CA GLY A 41 49.30 -27.26 -11.12
C GLY A 41 49.34 -28.43 -12.12
N THR A 42 49.90 -28.18 -13.31
CA THR A 42 50.25 -29.20 -14.33
C THR A 42 51.46 -30.05 -13.87
N VAL A 43 51.77 -31.28 -14.31
CA VAL A 43 51.60 -32.07 -15.56
C VAL A 43 51.31 -33.58 -15.21
N ASP A 44 51.26 -34.64 -16.04
CA ASP A 44 51.68 -34.88 -17.44
C ASP A 44 50.95 -36.08 -18.14
N LEU A 45 51.23 -36.23 -19.45
CA LEU A 45 51.06 -37.35 -20.39
C LEU A 45 50.92 -38.81 -19.88
N LYS A 46 49.94 -39.54 -20.47
CA LYS A 46 50.23 -40.75 -21.28
C LYS A 46 49.10 -41.16 -22.22
N GLU A 47 49.48 -41.75 -23.36
CA GLU A 47 48.58 -42.15 -24.45
C GLU A 47 48.02 -43.57 -24.29
N LYS A 48 46.87 -43.86 -24.93
CA LYS A 48 46.81 -44.95 -25.94
C LYS A 48 45.62 -44.88 -26.90
N ASP A 49 45.84 -45.47 -28.07
CA ASP A 49 45.03 -45.44 -29.30
C ASP A 49 43.66 -46.16 -29.17
N GLY A 50 42.74 -45.89 -30.10
CA GLY A 50 41.38 -46.45 -30.13
C GLY A 50 40.46 -45.87 -31.21
N GLY A 51 40.97 -45.59 -32.42
CA GLY A 51 40.24 -44.82 -33.43
C GLY A 51 38.94 -45.44 -34.00
N LYS A 52 37.87 -44.62 -34.14
CA LYS A 52 36.75 -44.88 -35.07
C LYS A 52 36.13 -43.58 -35.62
N LYS A 53 36.34 -43.33 -36.92
CA LYS A 53 35.85 -42.12 -37.62
C LYS A 53 34.32 -42.14 -37.77
N LYS A 54 33.59 -41.40 -36.92
CA LYS A 54 32.25 -40.86 -37.27
C LYS A 54 32.41 -39.41 -37.72
N LYS A 55 31.83 -39.04 -38.87
CA LYS A 55 31.84 -37.66 -39.38
C LYS A 55 31.12 -36.75 -38.36
N LYS A 56 31.85 -35.88 -37.66
CA LYS A 56 31.24 -34.78 -36.90
C LYS A 56 30.51 -33.88 -37.89
N GLY A 57 29.19 -33.97 -37.93
CA GLY A 57 28.38 -32.95 -38.59
C GLY A 57 28.69 -31.60 -37.97
N LYS A 58 29.00 -30.58 -38.78
CA LYS A 58 29.12 -29.21 -38.28
C LYS A 58 27.79 -28.86 -37.61
N LYS A 59 27.76 -28.68 -36.29
CA LYS A 59 26.66 -27.94 -35.63
C LYS A 59 26.62 -26.57 -36.32
N LYS A 60 25.66 -26.36 -37.22
CA LYS A 60 25.34 -25.02 -37.71
C LYS A 60 25.04 -24.21 -36.45
N LYS A 61 25.81 -23.14 -36.19
CA LYS A 61 25.36 -22.13 -35.23
C LYS A 61 23.98 -21.68 -35.72
N LYS A 62 22.94 -21.80 -34.89
CA LYS A 62 21.57 -21.38 -35.23
C LYS A 62 21.70 -19.91 -35.64
N LYS A 63 21.42 -19.58 -36.91
CA LYS A 63 21.41 -18.18 -37.32
C LYS A 63 20.21 -17.56 -36.62
N VAL A 64 20.46 -16.74 -35.61
CA VAL A 64 19.49 -15.80 -35.05
C VAL A 64 18.87 -15.05 -36.24
N SER A 65 17.55 -15.08 -36.34
CA SER A 65 16.83 -14.54 -37.49
C SER A 65 16.88 -13.02 -37.50
N LEU A 66 16.39 -12.41 -38.59
CA LEU A 66 16.29 -10.95 -38.65
C LEU A 66 15.17 -10.43 -37.75
N ALA A 67 14.10 -11.21 -37.54
CA ALA A 67 13.00 -10.88 -36.65
C ALA A 67 13.44 -10.94 -35.19
N ASP A 68 14.13 -12.01 -34.77
CA ASP A 68 14.68 -12.20 -33.42
C ASP A 68 15.47 -10.95 -32.97
N LYS A 69 16.29 -10.39 -33.87
CA LYS A 69 17.09 -9.18 -33.63
C LYS A 69 16.30 -7.89 -33.62
N LYS A 70 15.18 -7.82 -34.35
CA LYS A 70 14.27 -6.66 -34.28
C LYS A 70 13.58 -6.65 -32.92
N LEU A 71 13.10 -7.81 -32.47
CA LEU A 71 12.48 -8.00 -31.16
C LEU A 71 13.47 -7.69 -30.02
N GLU A 72 14.67 -8.29 -30.03
CA GLU A 72 15.74 -8.02 -29.04
C GLU A 72 16.07 -6.51 -28.94
N LYS A 73 16.05 -5.78 -30.08
CA LYS A 73 16.24 -4.32 -30.08
C LYS A 73 15.03 -3.59 -29.47
N LEU A 74 13.81 -3.99 -29.83
CA LEU A 74 12.57 -3.41 -29.34
C LEU A 74 12.43 -3.58 -27.82
N GLU A 75 12.67 -4.78 -27.29
CA GLU A 75 12.68 -5.05 -25.85
C GLU A 75 13.72 -4.19 -25.12
N LYS A 76 14.92 -4.05 -25.69
CA LYS A 76 15.98 -3.18 -25.15
C LYS A 76 15.65 -1.68 -25.25
N GLU A 77 14.61 -1.29 -25.97
CA GLU A 77 14.12 0.09 -26.04
C GLU A 77 12.89 0.30 -25.14
N THR A 78 11.99 -0.68 -25.00
CA THR A 78 10.93 -0.66 -23.96
C THR A 78 11.52 -0.69 -22.56
N GLU A 79 12.60 -1.46 -22.34
CA GLU A 79 13.34 -1.54 -21.07
C GLU A 79 14.11 -0.26 -20.69
N LYS A 80 14.24 0.71 -21.60
CA LYS A 80 14.72 2.06 -21.26
C LYS A 80 13.55 2.95 -20.85
N LEU A 81 12.46 2.90 -21.63
CA LEU A 81 11.27 3.73 -21.39
C LEU A 81 10.69 3.44 -19.99
N LYS A 82 10.58 2.16 -19.57
CA LYS A 82 10.20 1.77 -18.20
C LYS A 82 11.07 2.41 -17.11
N LYS A 83 12.38 2.59 -17.36
CA LYS A 83 13.34 3.14 -16.37
C LYS A 83 13.27 4.65 -16.25
N GLU A 84 12.67 5.33 -17.21
CA GLU A 84 12.36 6.75 -17.15
C GLU A 84 10.97 6.94 -16.50
N LYS A 85 10.83 6.57 -15.21
CA LYS A 85 9.52 6.52 -14.48
C LYS A 85 8.57 7.70 -14.78
N PRO A 86 8.97 8.98 -14.80
CA PRO A 86 8.05 10.09 -15.12
C PRO A 86 7.47 10.01 -16.55
N SER A 87 8.30 9.66 -17.53
CA SER A 87 7.91 9.45 -18.92
C SER A 87 7.00 8.23 -19.07
N PHE A 88 7.31 7.15 -18.33
CA PHE A 88 6.57 5.90 -18.33
C PHE A 88 5.15 6.07 -17.75
N ARG A 89 5.03 6.74 -16.61
CA ARG A 89 3.74 7.05 -15.95
C ARG A 89 2.84 7.93 -16.81
N LEU A 90 3.40 8.99 -17.41
CA LEU A 90 2.66 9.83 -18.37
C LEU A 90 2.11 8.98 -19.51
N PHE A 91 2.96 8.13 -20.10
CA PHE A 91 2.58 7.22 -21.18
C PHE A 91 1.48 6.21 -20.78
N ILE A 92 1.55 5.59 -19.60
CA ILE A 92 0.49 4.71 -19.08
C ILE A 92 -0.84 5.48 -18.99
N TYR A 93 -0.84 6.67 -18.37
CA TYR A 93 -2.07 7.44 -18.17
C TYR A 93 -2.68 7.94 -19.50
N GLU A 94 -1.84 8.36 -20.46
CA GLU A 94 -2.29 8.73 -21.80
C GLU A 94 -2.89 7.52 -22.56
N MET A 95 -2.28 6.33 -22.44
CA MET A 95 -2.77 5.11 -23.10
C MET A 95 -4.02 4.52 -22.45
N ASP A 96 -4.10 4.52 -21.12
CA ASP A 96 -5.31 4.12 -20.38
C ASP A 96 -6.52 4.95 -20.85
N LYS A 97 -6.34 6.27 -20.86
CA LYS A 97 -7.35 7.22 -21.33
C LYS A 97 -7.69 7.01 -22.82
N TRP A 98 -6.70 6.75 -23.67
CA TRP A 98 -6.92 6.52 -25.10
C TRP A 98 -7.69 5.20 -25.35
N LEU A 99 -7.31 4.10 -24.67
CA LEU A 99 -8.00 2.81 -24.75
C LEU A 99 -9.46 2.94 -24.30
N LYS A 100 -9.70 3.50 -23.11
CA LYS A 100 -11.05 3.73 -22.57
C LYS A 100 -11.89 4.63 -23.49
N SER A 101 -11.30 5.64 -24.12
CA SER A 101 -12.00 6.54 -25.06
C SER A 101 -12.33 5.87 -26.41
N ASN A 102 -11.51 4.92 -26.87
CA ASN A 102 -11.64 4.28 -28.18
C ASN A 102 -12.21 2.85 -28.11
N ALA A 103 -12.51 2.31 -26.93
CA ALA A 103 -12.87 0.91 -26.67
C ALA A 103 -13.90 0.33 -27.66
N VAL A 104 -14.94 1.09 -28.01
CA VAL A 104 -15.97 0.66 -28.98
C VAL A 104 -15.41 0.49 -30.39
N ARG A 105 -14.54 1.40 -30.86
CA ARG A 105 -13.87 1.32 -32.19
C ARG A 105 -12.83 0.19 -32.19
N ILE A 106 -12.11 0.02 -31.08
CA ILE A 106 -11.14 -1.06 -30.84
C ILE A 106 -11.83 -2.43 -30.96
N GLN A 107 -12.89 -2.68 -30.19
CA GLN A 107 -13.65 -3.93 -30.23
C GLN A 107 -14.30 -4.19 -31.60
N GLN A 108 -14.76 -3.14 -32.29
CA GLN A 108 -15.32 -3.27 -33.64
C GLN A 108 -14.27 -3.69 -34.68
N LEU A 109 -13.03 -3.18 -34.59
CA LEU A 109 -11.95 -3.56 -35.52
C LEU A 109 -11.46 -4.98 -35.22
N PHE A 110 -11.08 -5.28 -33.98
CA PHE A 110 -10.47 -6.56 -33.63
C PHE A 110 -11.41 -7.76 -33.82
N LYS A 111 -12.73 -7.56 -33.69
CA LYS A 111 -13.75 -8.55 -34.07
C LYS A 111 -13.81 -8.88 -35.57
N THR A 112 -13.04 -8.18 -36.42
CA THR A 112 -12.84 -8.54 -37.84
C THR A 112 -11.56 -9.35 -38.09
N TYR A 113 -10.67 -9.44 -37.10
CA TYR A 113 -9.48 -10.30 -37.13
C TYR A 113 -9.76 -11.64 -36.41
N ASP A 114 -10.61 -11.64 -35.38
CA ASP A 114 -11.06 -12.82 -34.64
C ASP A 114 -12.06 -13.67 -35.46
N TYR A 115 -11.53 -14.51 -36.36
CA TYR A 115 -12.33 -15.42 -37.20
C TYR A 115 -12.81 -16.68 -36.46
N GLU A 116 -12.09 -17.09 -35.40
CA GLU A 116 -12.35 -18.34 -34.68
C GLU A 116 -13.27 -18.13 -33.46
N GLY A 117 -13.38 -16.89 -32.97
CA GLY A 117 -14.26 -16.48 -31.88
C GLY A 117 -13.63 -16.66 -30.50
N GLU A 118 -12.30 -16.65 -30.41
CA GLU A 118 -11.54 -16.94 -29.20
C GLU A 118 -11.32 -15.69 -28.32
N CYS A 119 -11.68 -14.49 -28.79
CA CYS A 119 -11.50 -13.20 -28.09
C CYS A 119 -10.05 -12.75 -27.85
N MET A 120 -9.06 -13.54 -28.27
CA MET A 120 -7.62 -13.26 -28.14
C MET A 120 -7.04 -12.62 -29.42
N LEU A 121 -5.90 -11.94 -29.29
CA LEU A 121 -5.07 -11.44 -30.39
C LEU A 121 -3.61 -11.72 -30.13
N THR A 122 -2.83 -12.08 -31.14
CA THR A 122 -1.38 -12.05 -31.03
C THR A 122 -0.85 -10.61 -30.96
N TYR A 123 0.34 -10.41 -30.37
CA TYR A 123 0.99 -9.11 -30.31
C TYR A 123 1.14 -8.38 -31.66
N ASP A 124 1.27 -9.10 -32.79
CA ASP A 124 1.44 -8.49 -34.11
C ASP A 124 0.10 -8.09 -34.77
N GLU A 125 -1.00 -8.80 -34.46
CA GLU A 125 -2.36 -8.39 -34.85
C GLU A 125 -2.81 -7.17 -34.02
N PHE A 126 -2.54 -7.18 -32.71
CA PHE A 126 -2.77 -6.04 -31.84
C PHE A 126 -2.04 -4.78 -32.34
N LYS A 127 -0.73 -4.87 -32.64
CA LYS A 127 0.04 -3.74 -33.19
C LYS A 127 -0.53 -3.25 -34.51
N SER A 128 -0.85 -4.16 -35.44
CA SER A 128 -1.41 -3.83 -36.75
C SER A 128 -2.73 -3.07 -36.61
N GLY A 129 -3.67 -3.57 -35.81
CA GLY A 129 -4.95 -2.91 -35.56
C GLY A 129 -4.79 -1.57 -34.83
N MET A 130 -3.84 -1.45 -33.89
CA MET A 130 -3.56 -0.17 -33.23
C MET A 130 -3.01 0.89 -34.20
N PHE A 131 -2.21 0.50 -35.20
CA PHE A 131 -1.81 1.41 -36.29
C PHE A 131 -2.99 1.77 -37.22
N ASP A 132 -3.86 0.82 -37.58
CA ASP A 132 -5.10 1.08 -38.35
C ASP A 132 -6.11 1.98 -37.59
N LEU A 133 -5.98 2.08 -36.27
CA LEU A 133 -6.75 2.99 -35.40
C LEU A 133 -6.11 4.37 -35.21
N GLU A 134 -4.95 4.62 -35.82
CA GLU A 134 -4.17 5.87 -35.69
C GLU A 134 -3.76 6.16 -34.23
N ILE A 135 -3.32 5.13 -33.49
CA ILE A 135 -2.81 5.29 -32.12
C ILE A 135 -1.64 6.31 -32.08
N PRO A 136 -1.60 7.26 -31.12
CA PRO A 136 -0.51 8.22 -31.00
C PRO A 136 0.74 7.60 -30.33
N CYS A 137 1.27 6.53 -30.91
CA CYS A 137 2.41 5.76 -30.36
C CYS A 137 3.46 5.41 -31.42
N SER A 138 4.73 5.41 -31.00
CA SER A 138 5.80 4.75 -31.73
C SER A 138 5.69 3.21 -31.68
N GLU A 139 6.38 2.50 -32.58
CA GLU A 139 6.43 1.02 -32.57
C GLU A 139 6.89 0.46 -31.21
N VAL A 140 7.83 1.14 -30.54
CA VAL A 140 8.34 0.77 -29.21
C VAL A 140 7.25 0.94 -28.14
N GLN A 141 6.52 2.05 -28.16
CA GLN A 141 5.40 2.30 -27.24
C GLN A 141 4.23 1.34 -27.48
N CYS A 142 3.90 1.03 -28.73
CA CYS A 142 2.85 0.06 -29.07
C CYS A 142 3.21 -1.37 -28.62
N HIS A 143 4.48 -1.76 -28.72
CA HIS A 143 4.94 -3.03 -28.15
C HIS A 143 4.97 -3.04 -26.62
N LEU A 144 5.36 -1.92 -25.98
CA LEU A 144 5.26 -1.77 -24.52
C LEU A 144 3.80 -1.88 -24.07
N LEU A 145 2.86 -1.24 -24.77
CA LEU A 145 1.43 -1.31 -24.49
C LEU A 145 0.91 -2.75 -24.53
N ALA A 146 1.30 -3.53 -25.54
CA ALA A 146 0.99 -4.96 -25.60
C ALA A 146 1.48 -5.72 -24.36
N LYS A 147 2.74 -5.51 -23.93
CA LYS A 147 3.32 -6.11 -22.72
C LYS A 147 2.82 -5.52 -21.39
N LEU A 148 1.89 -4.54 -21.41
CA LEU A 148 1.19 -4.00 -20.24
C LEU A 148 -0.28 -4.44 -20.17
N LEU A 149 -0.79 -5.09 -21.22
CA LEU A 149 -2.13 -5.66 -21.31
C LEU A 149 -2.10 -7.17 -21.09
N ASP A 150 -1.04 -7.83 -21.57
CA ASP A 150 -0.77 -9.26 -21.35
C ASP A 150 -0.20 -9.51 -19.94
N ASN A 151 -1.07 -9.44 -18.93
CA ASN A 151 -0.72 -9.62 -17.52
C ASN A 151 -0.14 -11.02 -17.23
N GLU A 152 -0.56 -12.04 -17.98
CA GLU A 152 -0.13 -13.44 -17.79
C GLU A 152 1.17 -13.79 -18.53
N ASN A 153 1.70 -12.89 -19.37
CA ASN A 153 2.82 -13.14 -20.29
C ASN A 153 2.54 -14.32 -21.24
N SER A 154 1.32 -14.36 -21.75
CA SER A 154 0.78 -15.34 -22.70
C SER A 154 1.27 -15.15 -24.15
N GLU A 155 1.82 -13.98 -24.48
CA GLU A 155 2.05 -13.46 -25.84
C GLU A 155 0.75 -13.13 -26.62
N GLU A 156 -0.40 -13.18 -25.94
CA GLU A 156 -1.74 -12.91 -26.46
C GLU A 156 -2.46 -11.82 -25.62
N ILE A 157 -3.52 -11.22 -26.17
CA ILE A 157 -4.27 -10.12 -25.54
C ILE A 157 -5.78 -10.33 -25.75
N ASP A 158 -6.55 -10.42 -24.65
CA ASP A 158 -8.02 -10.39 -24.71
C ASP A 158 -8.49 -8.99 -25.14
N TYR A 159 -9.09 -8.90 -26.33
CA TYR A 159 -9.52 -7.61 -26.87
C TYR A 159 -10.86 -7.12 -26.30
N THR A 160 -11.60 -7.98 -25.59
CA THR A 160 -12.84 -7.61 -24.90
C THR A 160 -12.52 -6.84 -23.62
N GLU A 161 -11.47 -7.24 -22.91
CA GLU A 161 -10.99 -6.64 -21.64
C GLU A 161 -10.44 -5.22 -21.81
N LEU A 162 -10.02 -4.80 -23.01
CA LEU A 162 -9.37 -3.49 -23.28
C LEU A 162 -10.16 -2.24 -22.83
N HIS A 163 -11.47 -2.36 -22.60
CA HIS A 163 -12.29 -1.30 -22.01
C HIS A 163 -11.92 -0.98 -20.54
N LYS A 164 -11.24 -1.90 -19.84
CA LYS A 164 -10.66 -1.69 -18.50
C LYS A 164 -9.41 -0.81 -18.55
N GLY A 165 -8.81 -0.62 -19.72
CA GLY A 165 -7.58 0.16 -19.92
C GLY A 165 -6.37 -0.52 -19.28
N LEU A 166 -5.55 0.26 -18.57
CA LEU A 166 -4.29 -0.17 -17.95
C LEU A 166 -4.35 -0.20 -16.42
N ASN A 167 -5.54 -0.32 -15.81
CA ASN A 167 -5.73 -0.32 -14.35
C ASN A 167 -4.69 -1.16 -13.60
N TYR A 168 -4.45 -2.42 -13.99
CA TYR A 168 -3.47 -3.29 -13.34
C TYR A 168 -2.03 -2.74 -13.41
N ALA A 169 -1.62 -2.17 -14.54
CA ALA A 169 -0.30 -1.56 -14.69
C ALA A 169 -0.17 -0.22 -13.94
N ILE A 170 -1.29 0.48 -13.70
CA ILE A 170 -1.34 1.66 -12.82
C ILE A 170 -1.19 1.22 -11.36
N GLU A 171 -2.03 0.28 -10.91
CA GLU A 171 -2.01 -0.27 -9.55
C GLU A 171 -0.62 -0.80 -9.15
N VAL A 172 0.09 -1.47 -10.05
CA VAL A 172 1.47 -1.95 -9.82
C VAL A 172 2.48 -0.81 -9.70
N GLU A 173 2.44 0.20 -10.57
CA GLU A 173 3.36 1.36 -10.52
C GLU A 173 3.08 2.29 -9.33
N GLU A 174 1.83 2.33 -8.85
CA GLU A 174 1.44 3.00 -7.61
C GLU A 174 1.97 2.25 -6.38
N MET A 175 1.83 0.92 -6.30
CA MET A 175 2.43 0.12 -5.22
C MET A 175 3.97 0.22 -5.19
N GLU A 176 4.63 0.18 -6.36
CA GLU A 176 6.09 0.42 -6.46
C GLU A 176 6.49 1.83 -6.00
N GLN A 177 5.61 2.83 -6.13
CA GLN A 177 5.86 4.17 -5.57
C GLN A 177 5.77 4.18 -4.05
N GLU A 178 4.72 3.58 -3.48
CA GLU A 178 4.50 3.55 -2.03
C GLU A 178 5.64 2.80 -1.31
N GLU A 179 6.14 1.69 -1.88
CA GLU A 179 7.31 0.99 -1.35
C GLU A 179 8.58 1.86 -1.42
N GLU A 180 8.85 2.48 -2.57
CA GLU A 180 9.99 3.40 -2.72
C GLU A 180 9.87 4.63 -1.80
N GLU A 181 8.67 5.12 -1.46
CA GLU A 181 8.48 6.23 -0.53
C GLU A 181 8.62 5.80 0.94
N MET A 182 8.12 4.62 1.31
CA MET A 182 8.36 4.04 2.65
C MET A 182 9.85 3.78 2.90
N GLU A 183 10.62 3.30 1.91
CA GLU A 183 12.07 3.10 2.08
C GLU A 183 12.78 4.44 2.37
N LYS A 184 12.38 5.54 1.71
CA LYS A 184 12.94 6.89 1.95
C LYS A 184 12.60 7.46 3.33
N VAL A 185 11.53 7.01 3.99
CA VAL A 185 11.16 7.43 5.34
C VAL A 185 12.00 6.72 6.41
N LEU A 186 12.58 5.56 6.11
CA LEU A 186 13.42 4.76 7.03
C LEU A 186 14.87 5.24 7.07
N ASP A 187 15.08 6.53 7.35
CA ASP A 187 16.40 7.14 7.46
C ASP A 187 17.16 6.56 8.68
N VAL A 188 18.12 5.65 8.44
CA VAL A 188 18.81 4.87 9.48
C VAL A 188 19.83 5.75 10.23
N THR A 189 19.32 6.57 11.15
CA THR A 189 20.13 7.46 11.99
C THR A 189 21.09 6.66 12.86
N LYS A 190 22.37 6.60 12.46
CA LYS A 190 23.44 6.07 13.29
C LYS A 190 23.65 6.99 14.49
N ARG A 191 23.17 6.57 15.66
CA ARG A 191 23.46 7.25 16.92
C ARG A 191 24.84 6.82 17.41
N ASP A 192 25.78 7.74 17.45
CA ASP A 192 27.04 7.53 18.17
C ASP A 192 26.74 7.50 19.68
N LEU A 193 26.72 6.30 20.25
CA LEU A 193 26.46 6.08 21.67
C LEU A 193 27.73 6.26 22.50
N ASP A 194 27.62 6.94 23.64
CA ASP A 194 28.69 6.99 24.64
C ASP A 194 29.09 5.57 25.08
N HIS A 195 30.39 5.33 25.30
CA HIS A 195 30.89 4.03 25.73
C HIS A 195 31.25 4.04 27.22
N CYS A 196 30.82 3.02 27.96
CA CYS A 196 31.11 2.89 29.39
C CYS A 196 32.62 2.79 29.64
N ARG A 197 33.16 3.68 30.47
CA ARG A 197 34.60 3.78 30.73
C ARG A 197 35.23 2.51 31.34
N SER A 198 34.44 1.63 31.97
CA SER A 198 34.92 0.37 32.53
C SER A 198 34.78 -0.84 31.60
N CYS A 199 33.61 -1.05 30.96
CA CYS A 199 33.34 -2.26 30.17
C CYS A 199 33.34 -2.05 28.65
N LYS A 200 33.47 -0.80 28.17
CA LYS A 200 33.39 -0.39 26.75
C LYS A 200 32.08 -0.73 26.03
N MET A 201 31.06 -1.22 26.73
CA MET A 201 29.72 -1.36 26.15
C MET A 201 29.12 0.02 25.88
N ALA A 202 28.37 0.15 24.79
CA ALA A 202 27.59 1.34 24.51
C ALA A 202 26.55 1.55 25.62
N VAL A 203 26.58 2.74 26.23
CA VAL A 203 25.58 3.19 27.19
C VAL A 203 24.47 3.85 26.40
N ILE A 204 23.34 3.16 26.29
CA ILE A 204 22.08 3.83 25.99
C ILE A 204 21.75 4.66 27.23
N GLN A 205 22.23 5.89 27.28
CA GLN A 205 21.64 6.88 28.17
C GLN A 205 20.15 6.97 27.77
N PRO A 206 19.19 6.93 28.70
CA PRO A 206 17.82 7.30 28.35
C PRO A 206 17.89 8.70 27.71
N PRO A 207 17.09 9.00 26.67
CA PRO A 207 17.05 10.36 26.13
C PRO A 207 16.77 11.29 27.30
N GLY A 208 17.72 12.19 27.59
CA GLY A 208 17.68 13.01 28.80
C GLY A 208 16.41 13.82 28.78
N ILE A 209 15.41 13.39 29.56
CA ILE A 209 14.06 13.95 29.55
C ILE A 209 14.25 15.45 29.82
N PRO A 210 13.99 16.33 28.84
CA PRO A 210 14.22 17.76 29.03
C PRO A 210 13.37 18.18 30.22
N PHE A 211 13.97 18.92 31.16
CA PHE A 211 13.36 19.24 32.47
C PHE A 211 11.96 19.82 32.29
N CYS A 212 10.96 18.95 32.35
CA CYS A 212 9.62 19.32 31.93
C CYS A 212 8.87 19.84 33.14
N ARG A 213 8.38 21.07 33.02
CA ARG A 213 7.50 21.64 34.04
C ARG A 213 6.12 21.01 33.90
N ASP A 214 5.53 20.69 35.03
CA ASP A 214 4.11 20.42 35.12
C ASP A 214 3.39 21.77 35.29
N VAL A 215 2.31 21.94 34.53
CA VAL A 215 1.51 23.16 34.40
C VAL A 215 0.15 22.93 35.05
N SER A 216 -0.38 23.91 35.78
CA SER A 216 -1.70 23.81 36.42
C SER A 216 -2.76 24.45 35.54
N ILE A 217 -3.73 23.66 35.06
CA ILE A 217 -4.67 24.09 34.02
C ILE A 217 -6.10 24.07 34.56
N ASN A 218 -6.73 25.24 34.63
CA ASN A 218 -8.15 25.40 34.92
C ASN A 218 -8.95 25.27 33.63
N LEU A 219 -9.59 24.12 33.43
CA LEU A 219 -10.44 23.82 32.27
C LEU A 219 -11.89 24.27 32.53
N ILE A 220 -12.25 25.42 31.99
CA ILE A 220 -13.53 26.11 32.22
C ILE A 220 -14.49 25.85 31.05
N CYS A 221 -15.53 25.03 31.29
CA CYS A 221 -16.63 24.87 30.34
C CYS A 221 -17.34 26.21 30.10
N ILE A 222 -17.26 26.75 28.88
CA ILE A 222 -17.78 28.10 28.55
C ILE A 222 -19.29 28.20 28.78
N THR A 223 -20.02 27.10 28.58
CA THR A 223 -21.48 27.03 28.81
C THR A 223 -21.86 27.25 30.28
N PHE A 224 -20.95 27.04 31.23
CA PHE A 224 -21.18 27.20 32.66
C PHE A 224 -20.30 28.27 33.33
N LYS A 225 -19.51 29.06 32.58
CA LYS A 225 -18.52 30.04 33.09
C LYS A 225 -19.00 30.94 34.25
N ASN A 226 -20.29 31.30 34.28
CA ASN A 226 -20.87 32.13 35.35
C ASN A 226 -21.09 31.37 36.68
N THR A 227 -20.82 30.06 36.73
CA THR A 227 -21.07 29.17 37.87
C THR A 227 -19.74 28.63 38.41
N SER A 228 -19.10 29.39 39.31
CA SER A 228 -17.74 29.13 39.83
C SER A 228 -17.51 27.79 40.56
N LYS A 229 -18.52 26.93 40.66
CA LYS A 229 -18.46 25.56 41.22
C LYS A 229 -19.25 24.55 40.38
N HIS A 230 -19.24 24.68 39.05
CA HIS A 230 -19.81 23.65 38.18
C HIS A 230 -18.91 22.40 38.14
N PRO A 231 -19.45 21.16 38.15
CA PRO A 231 -18.63 19.95 38.01
C PRO A 231 -17.90 19.84 36.65
N SER A 232 -18.31 20.63 35.66
CA SER A 232 -17.61 20.79 34.36
C SER A 232 -16.50 21.85 34.42
N HIS A 233 -15.98 22.16 35.60
CA HIS A 233 -14.78 22.98 35.81
C HIS A 233 -13.75 22.09 36.51
N ILE A 234 -12.67 21.76 35.80
CA ILE A 234 -11.66 20.79 36.23
C ILE A 234 -10.33 21.53 36.36
N ASN A 235 -9.55 21.26 37.41
CA ASN A 235 -8.13 21.60 37.42
C ASN A 235 -7.32 20.35 37.08
N VAL A 236 -6.43 20.43 36.09
CA VAL A 236 -5.56 19.34 35.65
C VAL A 236 -4.12 19.81 35.75
N THR A 237 -3.29 19.07 36.49
CA THR A 237 -1.84 19.22 36.43
C THR A 237 -1.31 18.38 35.27
N ALA A 238 -0.72 19.02 34.26
CA ALA A 238 -0.28 18.36 33.04
C ALA A 238 1.14 18.76 32.62
N ASN A 239 1.87 17.79 32.10
CA ASN A 239 3.24 17.95 31.62
C ASN A 239 3.31 18.84 30.36
N GLY A 240 4.34 19.67 30.20
CA GLY A 240 4.50 20.57 29.05
C GLY A 240 4.44 19.93 27.64
N TYR A 241 4.70 18.62 27.52
CA TYR A 241 4.56 17.83 26.26
C TYR A 241 3.15 17.25 26.04
N THR A 242 2.19 17.55 26.91
CA THR A 242 0.79 17.12 26.76
C THR A 242 0.17 17.82 25.56
N THR A 243 -0.56 17.08 24.71
CA THR A 243 -1.30 17.67 23.59
C THR A 243 -2.68 18.16 24.01
N ILE A 244 -3.26 19.10 23.25
CA ILE A 244 -4.67 19.51 23.41
C ILE A 244 -5.62 18.31 23.28
N TYR A 245 -5.35 17.36 22.38
CA TYR A 245 -6.07 16.09 22.29
C TYR A 245 -6.06 15.31 23.61
N SER A 246 -4.91 15.26 24.29
CA SER A 246 -4.79 14.60 25.60
C SER A 246 -5.59 15.33 26.69
N LEU A 247 -5.65 16.67 26.66
CA LEU A 247 -6.57 17.43 27.54
C LEU A 247 -8.04 17.10 27.22
N ILE A 248 -8.41 17.00 25.94
CA ILE A 248 -9.79 16.64 25.52
C ILE A 248 -10.19 15.26 26.08
N GLN A 249 -9.30 14.26 26.02
CA GLN A 249 -9.58 12.94 26.61
C GLN A 249 -9.77 13.01 28.13
N MET A 250 -8.96 13.80 28.85
CA MET A 250 -9.13 13.98 30.30
C MET A 250 -10.46 14.70 30.64
N ILE A 251 -10.86 15.70 29.86
CA ILE A 251 -12.19 16.34 30.03
C ILE A 251 -13.32 15.33 29.83
N ILE A 252 -13.26 14.51 28.78
CA ILE A 252 -14.27 13.48 28.49
C ILE A 252 -14.35 12.46 29.63
N GLN A 253 -13.20 12.00 30.14
CA GLN A 253 -13.11 11.05 31.23
C GLN A 253 -13.71 11.60 32.54
N ASP A 254 -13.37 12.83 32.93
CA ASP A 254 -13.78 13.40 34.22
C ASP A 254 -15.22 13.96 34.20
N THR A 255 -15.71 14.44 33.05
CA THR A 255 -17.08 14.97 32.93
C THR A 255 -18.13 13.95 32.47
N GLY A 256 -17.71 12.84 31.84
CA GLY A 256 -18.61 11.91 31.17
C GLY A 256 -19.30 12.48 29.92
N ILE A 257 -18.79 13.56 29.33
CA ILE A 257 -19.36 14.17 28.10
C ILE A 257 -19.17 13.22 26.91
N ALA A 258 -20.23 12.54 26.49
CA ALA A 258 -20.26 11.62 25.36
C ALA A 258 -20.24 12.30 23.97
N SER A 259 -19.63 13.50 23.84
CA SER A 259 -19.50 14.21 22.55
C SER A 259 -18.14 13.97 21.93
N THR A 260 -18.13 13.61 20.65
CA THR A 260 -16.94 13.53 19.79
C THR A 260 -16.48 14.89 19.28
N LYS A 261 -17.18 15.99 19.59
CA LYS A 261 -16.90 17.35 19.09
C LYS A 261 -16.75 18.34 20.23
N LEU A 262 -15.78 18.06 21.10
CA LEU A 262 -15.24 18.99 22.08
C LEU A 262 -14.18 19.89 21.40
N SER A 263 -13.96 21.09 21.90
CA SER A 263 -12.89 21.98 21.45
C SER A 263 -12.41 22.87 22.60
N ILE A 264 -11.09 23.09 22.64
CA ILE A 264 -10.43 23.96 23.63
C ILE A 264 -10.08 25.29 22.95
N PHE A 265 -10.17 26.38 23.73
CA PHE A 265 -10.01 27.75 23.32
C PHE A 265 -9.14 28.51 24.34
N ARG A 266 -8.37 29.50 23.86
CA ARG A 266 -7.60 30.42 24.72
C ARG A 266 -8.49 31.44 25.44
N ASP A 267 -9.61 31.81 24.81
CA ASP A 267 -10.57 32.82 25.29
C ASP A 267 -11.99 32.23 25.42
N ASP A 268 -12.83 32.87 26.23
CA ASP A 268 -14.26 32.49 26.41
C ASP A 268 -15.15 32.77 25.19
N ARG A 269 -14.63 33.43 24.15
CA ARG A 269 -15.42 34.04 23.06
C ARG A 269 -15.94 33.04 22.02
N ARG A 270 -15.54 31.77 22.07
CA ARG A 270 -15.87 30.70 21.10
C ARG A 270 -15.54 31.05 19.63
N VAL A 271 -14.57 31.93 19.39
CA VAL A 271 -14.15 32.36 18.04
C VAL A 271 -13.19 31.33 17.44
N ALA A 272 -13.25 31.09 16.12
CA ALA A 272 -12.35 30.15 15.45
C ALA A 272 -10.87 30.49 15.67
N GLU A 273 -10.51 31.78 15.63
CA GLU A 273 -9.17 32.31 15.91
C GLU A 273 -8.67 32.04 17.35
N SER A 274 -9.60 31.77 18.28
CA SER A 274 -9.27 31.43 19.67
C SER A 274 -9.24 29.92 19.95
N ARG A 275 -9.68 29.08 18.99
CA ARG A 275 -9.60 27.61 19.11
C ARG A 275 -8.13 27.18 19.03
N ILE A 276 -7.77 26.17 19.80
CA ILE A 276 -6.47 25.53 19.76
C ILE A 276 -6.58 24.21 18.95
N GLU A 277 -5.57 23.91 18.13
CA GLU A 277 -5.51 22.68 17.35
C GLU A 277 -5.17 21.49 18.26
N GLU A 278 -5.62 20.29 17.86
CA GLU A 278 -5.64 19.12 18.75
C GLU A 278 -4.24 18.51 18.96
N ASP A 279 -3.36 18.68 17.97
CA ASP A 279 -1.95 18.26 18.03
C ASP A 279 -1.03 19.28 18.73
N THR A 280 -1.50 20.49 19.05
CA THR A 280 -0.68 21.51 19.73
C THR A 280 -0.25 21.05 21.12
N GLU A 281 1.02 21.22 21.45
CA GLU A 281 1.57 20.92 22.79
C GLU A 281 1.48 22.13 23.73
N LEU A 282 1.33 21.90 25.04
CA LEU A 282 1.19 22.99 26.03
C LEU A 282 2.35 24.00 25.98
N ARG A 283 3.58 23.53 25.83
CA ARG A 283 4.78 24.39 25.77
C ARG A 283 4.74 25.43 24.65
N GLU A 284 4.02 25.17 23.55
CA GLU A 284 3.89 26.10 22.42
C GLU A 284 2.92 27.26 22.70
N LEU A 285 2.07 27.11 23.72
CA LEU A 285 1.03 28.05 24.07
C LEU A 285 1.49 29.09 25.11
N TRP A 286 2.46 28.72 25.96
CA TRP A 286 2.89 29.54 27.11
C TRP A 286 4.40 29.80 27.22
N GLY A 287 5.25 29.07 26.48
CA GLY A 287 6.69 29.32 26.42
C GLY A 287 7.49 28.73 27.59
N ASP A 288 8.75 29.15 27.71
CA ASP A 288 9.76 28.53 28.59
C ASP A 288 10.22 29.47 29.72
N THR A 289 9.27 30.05 30.45
CA THR A 289 9.53 30.82 31.69
C THR A 289 9.86 29.88 32.85
N MET A 290 10.92 30.20 33.60
CA MET A 290 11.63 29.22 34.45
C MET A 290 11.11 29.09 35.89
N ASP A 291 10.48 30.12 36.45
CA ASP A 291 10.61 30.41 37.88
C ASP A 291 9.44 29.92 38.78
N GLU A 292 8.23 29.72 38.25
CA GLU A 292 7.06 29.20 38.98
C GLU A 292 6.16 28.35 38.05
N PRO A 293 5.34 27.42 38.56
CA PRO A 293 4.41 26.64 37.74
C PRO A 293 3.19 27.51 37.38
N ASP A 294 3.13 27.96 36.12
CA ASP A 294 2.05 28.82 35.64
C ASP A 294 0.65 28.19 35.86
N GLU A 295 -0.27 28.96 36.45
CA GLU A 295 -1.70 28.63 36.53
C GLU A 295 -2.43 29.20 35.31
N ILE A 296 -3.16 28.36 34.59
CA ILE A 296 -3.60 28.64 33.22
C ILE A 296 -5.10 28.37 33.05
N ASP A 297 -5.87 29.43 32.82
CA ASP A 297 -7.28 29.33 32.43
C ASP A 297 -7.39 28.95 30.94
N LEU A 298 -7.88 27.75 30.68
CA LEU A 298 -8.27 27.27 29.35
C LEU A 298 -9.78 27.10 29.28
N TYR A 299 -10.38 27.51 28.16
CA TYR A 299 -11.82 27.48 27.96
C TYR A 299 -12.20 26.31 27.05
N TYR A 300 -13.29 25.59 27.33
CA TYR A 300 -13.75 24.52 26.43
C TYR A 300 -15.27 24.53 26.22
N ASP A 301 -15.67 24.01 25.06
CA ASP A 301 -17.06 23.86 24.67
C ASP A 301 -17.24 22.56 23.88
N TYR A 302 -18.45 22.01 23.88
CA TYR A 302 -18.76 20.78 23.17
C TYR A 302 -20.06 20.93 22.37
N ARG A 303 -20.07 20.38 21.16
CA ARG A 303 -21.28 20.33 20.34
C ARG A 303 -21.98 18.99 20.58
N VAL A 304 -23.24 19.05 21.01
CA VAL A 304 -24.11 17.88 21.01
C VAL A 304 -24.56 17.64 19.57
N GLU A 305 -24.08 16.56 18.97
CA GLU A 305 -24.61 16.11 17.69
C GLU A 305 -25.88 15.31 17.95
N PHE A 306 -27.02 15.88 17.61
CA PHE A 306 -28.31 15.17 17.63
C PHE A 306 -28.37 14.22 16.44
N THR A 307 -27.66 13.09 16.54
CA THR A 307 -27.76 11.96 15.62
C THR A 307 -29.15 11.33 15.65
N GLU A 308 -29.81 11.40 16.81
CA GLU A 308 -31.18 10.95 17.04
C GLU A 308 -32.04 12.07 17.63
N CYS A 309 -33.36 12.01 17.41
CA CYS A 309 -34.27 13.03 17.92
C CYS A 309 -34.42 12.87 19.44
N PRO A 310 -34.11 13.89 20.26
CA PRO A 310 -34.11 13.74 21.73
C PRO A 310 -35.50 13.40 22.30
N ILE A 311 -36.59 13.71 21.59
CA ILE A 311 -37.96 13.33 21.96
C ILE A 311 -38.15 11.81 21.92
N LEU A 312 -37.48 11.09 21.02
CA LEU A 312 -37.58 9.63 20.89
C LEU A 312 -36.76 8.88 21.95
N LEU A 313 -35.87 9.56 22.66
CA LEU A 313 -35.10 9.01 23.79
C LEU A 313 -35.77 9.31 25.16
N CYS A 314 -36.85 10.11 25.18
CA CYS A 314 -37.59 10.40 26.41
C CYS A 314 -38.32 9.19 27.00
N ASP A 315 -38.66 8.18 26.19
CA ASP A 315 -39.39 6.98 26.65
C ASP A 315 -38.69 6.25 27.80
N TYR A 316 -37.35 6.32 27.87
CA TYR A 316 -36.57 5.70 28.95
C TYR A 316 -36.79 6.35 30.34
N TYR A 317 -37.40 7.55 30.40
CA TYR A 317 -37.70 8.27 31.64
C TYR A 317 -39.17 8.18 32.07
N PHE A 318 -40.03 7.49 31.30
CA PHE A 318 -41.45 7.30 31.63
C PHE A 318 -41.80 5.87 32.09
N VAL A 319 -40.81 4.97 32.17
CA VAL A 319 -40.98 3.63 32.73
C VAL A 319 -40.59 3.65 34.21
N ASP A 320 -41.59 3.84 35.09
CA ASP A 320 -41.72 3.37 36.48
C ASP A 320 -42.50 4.37 37.38
N LEU A 321 -43.83 4.36 37.25
CA LEU A 321 -44.78 4.92 38.23
C LEU A 321 -45.98 3.99 38.49
N ASP A 322 -45.79 2.67 38.39
CA ASP A 322 -46.79 1.64 38.75
C ASP A 322 -46.11 0.44 39.47
N ASN A 323 -45.84 0.59 40.77
CA ASN A 323 -45.57 -0.48 41.75
C ASN A 323 -45.83 0.02 43.18
#